data_AF-A0A926VWB7-F1
#
_entry.id   AF-A0A926VWB7-F1
#
_cell.length_a   1.000
_cell.length_b   1.000
_cell.length_c   1.000
_cell.angle_alpha   90.00
_cell.angle_beta   90.00
_cell.angle_gamma   90.00
#
_symmetry.space_group_name_H-M   'P 1'
#
loop_
_entity.id
_entity.type
_entity.pdbx_description
1 polymer ?
#
loop_
_entity_poly.entity_id
_entity_poly.type
_entity_poly.pdbx_seq_one_letter_code
_entity_poly.pdbx_strand_id
1 'polypeptide(L)'
;MPESWMLPRIFPIGGILFHFLFVLIAIPIEAYVLNNRLKFDKKTSIFYAISTNLFSSVIGWFIFFVSEPMLPIQMKSELINYMLFNNFKSANTQTIVILTACIIFFATFLMKFLILRVLLLSLSEKFAKKQEQPQTSQRRRWRNFSSAKLQNTNLVITTLIANSLSYSAITIILLFRSK
;
A
#
# COMPACT_ATOMS: atom_id res chain seq x y z
N MET A 1 2.16 -1.05 43.78
CA MET A 1 0.80 -1.18 43.23
C MET A 1 0.91 -0.94 41.73
N PRO A 2 0.63 -1.91 40.85
CA PRO A 2 0.76 -1.70 39.41
C PRO A 2 -0.47 -0.93 38.93
N GLU A 3 -0.28 0.37 38.68
CA GLU A 3 -1.33 1.22 38.15
C GLU A 3 -1.67 0.83 36.72
N SER A 4 -2.94 0.44 36.56
CA SER A 4 -3.79 0.81 35.44
C SER A 4 -3.28 0.44 34.04
N TRP A 5 -3.53 -0.81 33.68
CA TRP A 5 -3.91 -1.18 32.31
C TRP A 5 -5.24 -0.48 31.97
N MET A 6 -5.23 0.85 31.80
CA MET A 6 -6.36 1.56 31.21
C MET A 6 -6.39 1.18 29.74
N LEU A 7 -7.10 0.09 29.43
CA LEU A 7 -7.55 -0.13 28.07
C LEU A 7 -8.28 1.15 27.64
N PRO A 8 -7.89 1.79 26.52
CA PRO A 8 -8.56 3.00 26.05
C PRO A 8 -10.06 2.71 25.93
N ARG A 9 -10.88 3.58 26.53
CA ARG A 9 -12.33 3.38 26.77
C ARG A 9 -13.17 3.21 25.49
N ILE A 10 -12.56 3.36 24.32
CA ILE A 10 -13.18 3.26 23.00
C ILE A 10 -12.29 2.35 22.17
N PHE A 11 -12.67 1.07 22.05
CA PHE A 11 -11.97 0.14 21.17
C PHE A 11 -12.21 0.61 19.72
N PRO A 12 -11.17 0.81 18.89
CA PRO A 12 -11.30 1.36 17.53
C PRO A 12 -11.82 0.32 16.53
N ILE A 13 -12.86 -0.43 16.90
CA ILE A 13 -13.47 -1.49 16.08
C ILE A 13 -13.94 -0.96 14.74
N GLY A 14 -14.49 0.26 14.70
CA GLY A 14 -14.87 0.90 13.45
C GLY A 14 -13.68 1.11 12.51
N GLY A 15 -12.57 1.63 13.03
CA GLY A 15 -11.35 1.85 12.24
C GLY A 15 -10.76 0.55 11.69
N ILE A 16 -10.76 -0.50 12.51
CA ILE A 16 -10.30 -1.84 12.11
C ILE A 16 -11.19 -2.40 11.00
N LEU A 17 -12.52 -2.37 11.18
CA LEU A 17 -13.48 -2.86 10.18
C LEU A 17 -13.37 -2.12 8.85
N PHE A 18 -13.28 -0.79 8.87
CA PHE A 18 -13.10 0.01 7.64
C PHE A 18 -11.77 -0.32 6.95
N HIS A 19 -10.68 -0.47 7.72
CA HIS A 19 -9.40 -0.85 7.15
C HIS A 19 -9.47 -2.24 6.49
N PHE A 20 -10.09 -3.23 7.14
CA PHE A 20 -10.33 -4.54 6.55
C PHE A 20 -11.15 -4.47 5.27
N LEU A 21 -12.22 -3.67 5.25
CA LEU A 21 -13.04 -3.45 4.06
C LEU A 21 -12.22 -2.86 2.90
N PHE A 22 -11.37 -1.87 3.18
CA PHE A 22 -10.52 -1.27 2.15
C PHE A 22 -9.49 -2.25 1.59
N VAL A 23 -8.88 -3.08 2.44
CA VAL A 23 -7.97 -4.14 2.00
C VAL A 23 -8.72 -5.17 1.14
N LEU A 24 -9.92 -5.57 1.53
CA LEU A 24 -10.75 -6.54 0.80
C LEU A 24 -11.12 -6.05 -0.61
N ILE A 25 -11.29 -4.74 -0.78
CA ILE A 25 -11.60 -4.11 -2.07
C ILE A 25 -10.35 -3.86 -2.90
N ALA A 26 -9.25 -3.45 -2.27
CA ALA A 26 -7.98 -3.19 -2.96
C ALA A 26 -7.40 -4.47 -3.58
N ILE A 27 -7.38 -5.59 -2.85
CA ILE A 27 -6.77 -6.85 -3.31
C ILE A 27 -7.29 -7.30 -4.69
N PRO A 28 -8.61 -7.43 -4.96
CA PRO A 28 -9.11 -7.88 -6.25
C PRO A 28 -8.81 -6.88 -7.38
N ILE A 29 -8.85 -5.58 -7.10
CA ILE A 29 -8.52 -4.53 -8.08
C ILE A 29 -7.04 -4.64 -8.48
N GLU A 30 -6.15 -4.73 -7.50
CA GLU A 30 -4.71 -4.83 -7.76
C GLU A 30 -4.34 -6.16 -8.42
N ALA A 31 -4.96 -7.27 -7.99
CA ALA A 31 -4.78 -8.57 -8.62
C ALA A 31 -5.21 -8.56 -10.09
N TYR A 32 -6.33 -7.89 -10.41
CA TYR A 32 -6.79 -7.74 -11.79
C TYR A 32 -5.78 -6.95 -12.64
N VAL A 33 -5.27 -5.83 -12.11
CA VAL A 33 -4.28 -5.00 -12.81
C VAL A 33 -2.97 -5.74 -13.02
N LEU A 34 -2.47 -6.46 -12.00
CA LEU A 34 -1.26 -7.28 -12.08
C LEU A 34 -1.39 -8.40 -13.12
N ASN A 35 -2.52 -9.11 -13.12
CA ASN A 35 -2.80 -10.16 -14.10
C ASN A 35 -2.80 -9.59 -15.53
N ASN A 36 -3.55 -8.50 -15.75
CA ASN A 36 -3.75 -7.94 -17.09
C ASN A 36 -2.48 -7.28 -17.67
N ARG A 37 -1.70 -6.58 -16.84
CA ARG A 37 -0.52 -5.81 -17.30
C ARG A 37 0.78 -6.61 -17.25
N LEU A 38 0.99 -7.46 -16.23
CA LEU A 38 2.22 -8.24 -16.05
C LEU A 38 2.09 -9.67 -16.55
N LYS A 39 0.90 -10.09 -17.02
CA LYS A 39 0.62 -11.45 -17.53
C LYS A 39 0.95 -12.55 -16.52
N PHE A 40 0.82 -12.23 -15.23
CA PHE A 40 0.94 -13.22 -14.16
C PHE A 40 -0.30 -14.11 -14.13
N ASP A 41 -0.13 -15.39 -13.77
CA ASP A 41 -1.27 -16.27 -13.51
C ASP A 41 -2.23 -15.65 -12.49
N LYS A 42 -3.52 -16.02 -12.57
CA LYS A 42 -4.54 -15.52 -11.62
C LYS A 42 -4.14 -15.74 -10.16
N LYS A 43 -3.61 -16.93 -9.85
CA LYS A 43 -3.17 -17.29 -8.49
C LYS A 43 -2.00 -16.45 -8.00
N THR A 44 -1.00 -16.21 -8.86
CA THR A 44 0.19 -15.43 -8.49
C THR A 44 -0.14 -13.94 -8.39
N SER A 45 -1.02 -13.42 -9.25
CA SER A 45 -1.52 -12.04 -9.18
C SER A 45 -2.26 -11.77 -7.86
N ILE A 46 -3.14 -12.68 -7.45
CA ILE A 46 -3.84 -12.60 -6.16
C ILE A 46 -2.83 -12.67 -5.00
N PHE A 47 -1.87 -13.60 -5.04
CA PHE A 47 -0.85 -13.74 -4.00
C PHE A 47 0.00 -12.47 -3.84
N TYR A 48 0.43 -11.85 -4.94
CA TYR A 48 1.20 -10.61 -4.91
C TYR A 48 0.34 -9.44 -4.41
N ALA A 49 -0.92 -9.33 -4.84
CA ALA A 49 -1.83 -8.28 -4.35
C ALA A 49 -2.10 -8.40 -2.85
N ILE A 50 -2.36 -9.62 -2.35
CA ILE A 50 -2.52 -9.88 -0.91
C ILE A 50 -1.26 -9.49 -0.15
N SER A 51 -0.10 -9.98 -0.60
CA SER A 51 1.17 -9.76 0.09
C SER A 51 1.52 -8.27 0.14
N THR A 52 1.45 -7.57 -0.99
CA THR A 52 1.78 -6.14 -1.07
C THR A 52 0.84 -5.27 -0.22
N ASN A 53 -0.47 -5.55 -0.22
CA ASN A 53 -1.40 -4.81 0.65
C ASN A 53 -1.19 -5.11 2.13
N LEU A 54 -1.04 -6.38 2.52
CA LEU A 54 -0.83 -6.74 3.93
C LEU A 54 0.48 -6.17 4.47
N PHE A 55 1.60 -6.35 3.77
CA PHE A 55 2.88 -5.80 4.21
C PHE A 55 2.85 -4.27 4.24
N SER A 56 2.27 -3.61 3.23
CA SER A 56 2.13 -2.15 3.23
C SER A 56 1.26 -1.67 4.40
N SER A 57 0.18 -2.39 4.74
CA SER A 57 -0.66 -2.04 5.89
C SER A 57 0.07 -2.22 7.21
N VAL A 58 0.77 -3.34 7.42
CA VAL A 58 1.54 -3.59 8.66
C VAL A 58 2.62 -2.53 8.83
N ILE A 59 3.36 -2.21 7.78
CA ILE A 59 4.40 -1.17 7.84
C ILE A 59 3.77 0.21 8.06
N GLY A 60 2.62 0.49 7.44
CA GLY A 60 1.87 1.73 7.66
C GLY A 60 1.44 1.88 9.13
N TRP A 61 0.90 0.84 9.74
CA TRP A 61 0.57 0.82 11.16
C TRP A 61 1.81 0.98 12.04
N PHE A 62 2.91 0.33 11.70
CA PHE A 62 4.17 0.49 12.43
C PHE A 62 4.67 1.94 12.39
N ILE A 63 4.70 2.56 11.20
CA ILE A 63 5.08 3.98 11.04
C ILE A 63 4.12 4.89 11.82
N PHE A 64 2.81 4.60 11.78
CA PHE A 64 1.82 5.35 12.54
C PHE A 64 2.11 5.29 14.05
N PHE A 65 2.30 4.11 14.63
CA PHE A 65 2.58 3.99 16.08
C PHE A 65 3.91 4.63 16.49
N VAL A 66 4.92 4.64 15.62
CA VAL A 66 6.20 5.31 15.90
C VAL A 66 6.07 6.84 15.79
N SER A 67 5.25 7.34 14.87
CA SER A 67 5.07 8.78 14.63
C SER A 67 3.99 9.43 15.50
N GLU A 68 2.98 8.69 15.94
CA GLU A 68 1.90 9.13 16.83
C GLU A 68 2.39 9.90 18.08
N PRO A 69 3.42 9.45 18.83
CA PRO A 69 3.90 10.18 20.00
C PRO A 69 4.61 11.49 19.65
N MET A 70 5.09 11.66 18.42
CA MET A 70 5.78 12.87 17.96
C MET A 70 4.81 13.97 17.49
N LEU A 71 3.52 13.65 17.37
CA LEU A 71 2.50 14.59 16.88
C LEU A 71 2.07 15.60 17.96
N PRO A 72 2.07 16.92 17.66
CA PRO A 72 1.60 17.96 18.58
C PRO A 72 0.12 17.76 18.97
N ILE A 73 -0.22 18.06 20.23
CA ILE A 73 -1.59 17.97 20.78
C ILE A 73 -2.61 18.75 19.92
N GLN A 74 -2.19 19.89 19.36
CA GLN A 74 -3.03 20.76 18.54
C GLN A 74 -3.55 20.04 17.28
N MET A 75 -2.69 19.28 16.59
CA MET A 75 -3.09 18.50 15.41
C MET A 75 -4.02 17.34 15.79
N LYS A 76 -3.76 16.67 16.92
CA LYS A 76 -4.65 15.59 17.41
C LYS A 76 -6.07 16.09 17.64
N SER A 77 -6.23 17.25 18.28
CA SER A 77 -7.54 17.84 18.54
C SER A 77 -8.25 18.31 17.26
N GLU A 78 -7.53 18.81 16.27
CA GLU A 78 -8.13 19.21 14.98
C GLU A 78 -8.56 17.99 14.15
N LEU A 79 -7.78 16.92 14.13
CA LEU A 79 -8.16 15.66 13.47
C LEU A 79 -9.42 15.05 14.11
N ILE A 80 -9.53 15.08 15.44
CA ILE A 80 -10.71 14.62 16.17
C ILE A 80 -11.93 15.48 15.80
N ASN A 81 -11.79 16.82 15.77
CA ASN A 81 -12.88 17.72 15.35
C ASN A 81 -13.29 17.49 13.90
N TYR A 82 -12.34 17.25 12.99
CA TYR A 82 -12.66 16.90 11.61
C TYR A 82 -13.44 15.58 11.54
N MET A 83 -13.00 14.57 12.28
CA MET A 83 -13.62 13.24 12.26
C MET A 83 -15.02 13.22 12.89
N LEU A 84 -15.29 14.09 13.88
CA LEU A 84 -16.59 14.21 14.56
C LEU A 84 -17.57 15.20 13.90
N PHE A 85 -17.08 16.33 13.39
CA PHE A 85 -17.93 17.44 12.94
C PHE A 85 -17.79 17.79 11.45
N ASN A 86 -16.96 17.05 10.70
CA ASN A 86 -16.66 17.27 9.28
C ASN A 86 -16.34 18.75 8.93
N ASN A 87 -15.79 19.48 9.90
CA ASN A 87 -15.51 20.91 9.80
C ASN A 87 -14.03 21.16 10.07
N PHE A 88 -13.33 21.69 9.08
CA PHE A 88 -11.98 22.22 9.26
C PHE A 88 -12.10 23.63 9.85
N LYS A 89 -11.60 23.83 11.08
CA LYS A 89 -11.59 25.15 11.71
C LYS A 89 -10.65 26.15 11.02
N SER A 90 -9.64 25.67 10.29
CA SER A 90 -8.67 26.50 9.58
C SER A 90 -8.37 25.97 8.17
N ALA A 91 -8.26 26.89 7.19
CA ALA A 91 -7.87 26.55 5.82
C ALA A 91 -6.46 25.94 5.74
N ASN A 92 -5.58 26.33 6.67
CA ASN A 92 -4.21 25.82 6.75
C ASN A 92 -4.20 24.31 7.10
N THR A 93 -5.07 23.87 8.01
CA THR A 93 -5.21 22.46 8.39
C THR A 93 -5.69 21.61 7.21
N GLN A 94 -6.62 22.12 6.40
CA GLN A 94 -7.08 21.41 5.20
C GLN A 94 -5.95 21.19 4.19
N THR A 95 -5.14 22.23 3.93
CA THR A 95 -3.96 22.11 3.06
C THR A 95 -2.96 21.10 3.59
N ILE A 96 -2.68 21.10 4.90
CA ILE A 96 -1.78 20.15 5.55
C ILE A 96 -2.29 18.71 5.42
N VAL A 97 -3.60 18.49 5.60
CA VAL A 97 -4.22 17.16 5.47
C VAL A 97 -4.14 16.65 4.04
N ILE A 98 -4.45 17.49 3.03
CA ILE A 98 -4.36 17.11 1.62
C ILE A 98 -2.90 16.78 1.26
N LEU A 99 -1.94 17.62 1.67
CA LEU A 99 -0.53 17.39 1.43
C LEU A 99 -0.07 16.07 2.08
N THR A 100 -0.49 15.82 3.31
CA THR A 100 -0.18 14.58 4.03
C THR A 100 -0.78 13.37 3.32
N ALA A 101 -2.02 13.45 2.84
CA ALA A 101 -2.66 12.38 2.08
C ALA A 101 -1.92 12.09 0.76
N CYS A 102 -1.47 13.12 0.04
CA CYS A 102 -0.64 12.97 -1.15
C CYS A 102 0.70 12.27 -0.82
N ILE A 103 1.38 12.69 0.25
CA ILE A 103 2.64 12.07 0.68
C ILE A 103 2.41 10.59 1.03
N ILE A 104 1.36 10.28 1.80
CA ILE A 104 1.00 8.91 2.16
C ILE A 104 0.73 8.07 0.90
N PHE A 105 0.00 8.60 -0.08
CA PHE A 105 -0.28 7.90 -1.34
C PHE A 105 1.00 7.51 -2.09
N PHE A 106 1.95 8.44 -2.24
CA PHE A 106 3.21 8.14 -2.91
C PHE A 106 4.11 7.21 -2.08
N ALA A 107 4.13 7.37 -0.76
CA ALA A 107 4.87 6.50 0.14
C ALA A 107 4.35 5.06 0.09
N THR A 108 3.03 4.85 0.12
CA THR A 108 2.43 3.52 0.02
C THR A 108 2.66 2.90 -1.35
N PHE A 109 2.55 3.68 -2.43
CA PHE A 109 2.93 3.23 -3.76
C PHE A 109 4.40 2.74 -3.81
N LEU A 110 5.33 3.54 -3.29
CA LEU A 110 6.75 3.19 -3.31
C LEU A 110 7.04 1.93 -2.50
N MET A 111 6.41 1.81 -1.32
CA MET A 111 6.52 0.62 -0.48
C MET A 111 5.97 -0.63 -1.17
N LYS A 112 4.78 -0.55 -1.77
CA LYS A 112 4.19 -1.65 -2.55
C LYS A 112 5.10 -2.07 -3.70
N PHE A 113 5.69 -1.11 -4.40
CA PHE A 113 6.64 -1.39 -5.48
C PHE A 113 7.88 -2.14 -4.98
N LEU A 114 8.48 -1.68 -3.87
CA LEU A 114 9.64 -2.34 -3.26
C LEU A 114 9.31 -3.77 -2.82
N ILE A 115 8.18 -3.97 -2.13
CA ILE A 115 7.71 -5.28 -1.69
C ILE A 115 7.51 -6.21 -2.89
N LEU A 116 6.82 -5.75 -3.93
CA LEU A 116 6.57 -6.54 -5.13
C LEU A 116 7.88 -6.93 -5.81
N ARG A 117 8.84 -6.01 -5.91
CA ARG A 117 10.17 -6.27 -6.48
C ARG A 117 10.94 -7.32 -5.68
N VAL A 118 10.93 -7.23 -4.35
CA VAL A 118 11.57 -8.22 -3.46
C VAL A 118 10.91 -9.59 -3.61
N LEU A 119 9.57 -9.64 -3.64
CA LEU A 119 8.82 -10.89 -3.82
C LEU A 119 9.14 -11.55 -5.16
N LEU A 120 9.21 -10.77 -6.24
CA LEU A 120 9.55 -11.27 -7.58
C LEU A 120 10.98 -11.83 -7.65
N LEU A 121 11.96 -11.15 -7.03
CA LEU A 121 13.33 -11.65 -6.96
C LEU A 121 13.40 -12.97 -6.16
N SER A 122 12.74 -13.02 -5.01
CA SER A 122 12.70 -14.21 -4.14
C SER A 122 12.04 -15.43 -4.82
N LEU A 123 10.98 -15.22 -5.60
CA LEU A 123 10.32 -16.29 -6.36
C LEU A 123 11.06 -16.64 -7.65
N SER A 124 11.69 -15.67 -8.33
CA SER A 124 12.44 -15.91 -9.57
C SER A 124 13.64 -16.82 -9.35
N GLU A 125 14.36 -16.69 -8.24
CA GLU A 125 15.45 -17.63 -7.91
C GLU A 125 14.96 -19.07 -7.70
N LYS A 126 13.74 -19.25 -7.17
CA LYS A 126 13.13 -20.58 -7.00
C LYS A 126 12.64 -21.17 -8.33
N PHE A 127 12.13 -20.34 -9.24
CA PHE A 127 11.73 -20.77 -10.59
C PHE A 127 12.93 -21.07 -11.48
N ALA A 128 13.99 -20.24 -11.44
CA ALA A 128 15.22 -20.46 -12.20
C ALA A 128 15.95 -21.74 -11.77
N LYS A 129 15.98 -22.05 -10.46
CA LYS A 129 16.55 -23.32 -9.94
C LYS A 129 15.78 -24.56 -10.38
N LYS A 130 14.52 -24.42 -10.82
CA LYS A 130 13.72 -25.56 -11.30
C LYS A 130 13.88 -25.81 -12.80
N GLN A 131 14.54 -24.93 -13.55
CA GLN A 131 14.51 -25.01 -15.01
C GLN A 131 15.83 -25.17 -15.77
N GLU A 132 17.03 -24.78 -15.29
CA GLU A 132 18.23 -24.98 -16.13
C GLU A 132 19.54 -25.26 -15.37
N GLN A 133 20.17 -26.39 -15.71
CA GLN A 133 21.60 -26.49 -16.02
C GLN A 133 21.74 -26.91 -17.50
N PRO A 134 22.85 -26.63 -18.19
CA PRO A 134 23.61 -25.39 -18.20
C PRO A 134 23.93 -24.88 -19.63
N GLN A 135 24.51 -23.68 -19.69
CA GLN A 135 25.47 -23.16 -20.68
C GLN A 135 25.06 -22.05 -21.67
N THR A 136 25.98 -21.09 -21.73
CA THR A 136 26.34 -20.15 -22.79
C THR A 136 25.81 -18.71 -22.72
N SER A 137 26.80 -17.82 -22.86
CA SER A 137 26.78 -16.53 -23.55
C SER A 137 26.60 -15.25 -22.70
N GLN A 138 27.74 -14.61 -22.43
CA GLN A 138 27.89 -13.17 -22.10
C GLN A 138 27.01 -12.24 -22.96
N ARG A 139 26.63 -12.66 -24.18
CA ARG A 139 25.76 -11.92 -25.12
C ARG A 139 24.28 -11.85 -24.69
N ARG A 140 23.78 -12.82 -23.90
CA ARG A 140 22.45 -12.75 -23.25
C ARG A 140 22.42 -11.69 -22.13
N ARG A 141 23.55 -11.41 -21.48
CA ARG A 141 23.63 -10.50 -20.31
C ARG A 141 23.29 -9.04 -20.65
N TRP A 142 23.63 -8.56 -21.85
CA TRP A 142 23.28 -7.20 -22.31
C TRP A 142 21.83 -7.07 -22.80
N ARG A 143 21.28 -8.10 -23.47
CA ARG A 143 19.86 -8.15 -23.83
C ARG A 143 18.96 -8.27 -22.60
N ASN A 144 19.40 -9.00 -21.58
CA ASN A 144 18.72 -9.10 -20.29
C ASN A 144 18.72 -7.78 -19.51
N PHE A 145 19.75 -6.93 -19.67
CA PHE A 145 19.78 -5.62 -19.00
C PHE A 145 18.77 -4.63 -19.60
N SER A 146 18.63 -4.62 -20.92
CA SER A 146 17.59 -3.85 -21.65
C SER A 146 16.18 -4.36 -21.33
N SER A 147 15.97 -5.68 -21.37
CA SER A 147 14.70 -6.32 -21.01
C SER A 147 14.33 -6.09 -19.54
N ALA A 148 15.29 -6.19 -18.61
CA ALA A 148 15.06 -5.92 -17.19
C ALA A 148 14.68 -4.46 -16.93
N LYS A 149 15.25 -3.50 -17.67
CA LYS A 149 14.88 -2.08 -17.55
C LYS A 149 13.44 -1.84 -18.03
N LEU A 150 13.03 -2.45 -19.14
CA LEU A 150 11.66 -2.39 -19.65
C LEU A 150 10.65 -3.11 -18.73
N GLN A 151 11.03 -4.26 -18.17
CA GLN A 151 10.23 -4.97 -17.17
C GLN A 151 10.06 -4.16 -15.89
N ASN A 152 11.12 -3.51 -15.40
CA ASN A 152 11.04 -2.63 -14.24
C ASN A 152 10.13 -1.43 -14.49
N THR A 153 10.20 -0.78 -15.66
CA THR A 153 9.29 0.33 -16.00
C THR A 153 7.84 -0.13 -16.04
N ASN A 154 7.57 -1.29 -16.67
CA ASN A 154 6.22 -1.86 -16.69
C ASN A 154 5.72 -2.22 -15.28
N LEU A 155 6.60 -2.68 -14.39
CA LEU A 155 6.28 -3.00 -13.01
C LEU A 155 5.93 -1.73 -12.22
N VAL A 156 6.78 -0.69 -12.29
CA VAL A 156 6.52 0.62 -11.66
C VAL A 156 5.17 1.18 -12.10
N ILE A 157 4.92 1.26 -13.41
CA ILE A 157 3.67 1.80 -13.96
C ILE A 157 2.48 0.94 -13.54
N THR A 158 2.61 -0.39 -13.58
CA THR A 158 1.53 -1.29 -13.17
C THR A 158 1.19 -1.12 -11.69
N THR A 159 2.19 -1.08 -10.81
CA THR A 159 1.97 -0.85 -9.38
C THR A 159 1.35 0.51 -9.13
N LEU A 160 1.73 1.54 -9.89
CA LEU A 160 1.16 2.88 -9.76
C LEU A 160 -0.32 2.87 -10.16
N ILE A 161 -0.66 2.30 -11.32
CA ILE A 161 -2.05 2.17 -11.79
C ILE A 161 -2.88 1.38 -10.79
N ALA A 162 -2.34 0.26 -10.29
CA ALA A 162 -3.00 -0.59 -9.30
C ALA A 162 -3.32 0.23 -8.03
N ASN A 163 -2.34 0.94 -7.48
CA ASN A 163 -2.51 1.76 -6.28
C ASN A 163 -3.51 2.91 -6.51
N SER A 164 -3.40 3.61 -7.64
CA SER A 164 -4.33 4.70 -8.01
C SER A 164 -5.77 4.21 -8.11
N LEU A 165 -6.00 3.07 -8.76
CA LEU A 165 -7.35 2.49 -8.89
C LEU A 165 -7.93 2.06 -7.55
N SER A 166 -7.14 1.39 -6.70
CA SER A 166 -7.57 1.02 -5.34
C SER A 166 -7.95 2.22 -4.50
N TYR A 167 -7.10 3.25 -4.47
CA TYR A 167 -7.36 4.48 -3.70
C TYR A 167 -8.54 5.28 -4.26
N SER A 168 -8.74 5.26 -5.58
CA SER A 168 -9.91 5.89 -6.21
C SER A 168 -11.20 5.18 -5.80
N ALA A 169 -11.23 3.84 -5.81
CA ALA A 169 -12.37 3.06 -5.35
C ALA A 169 -12.68 3.31 -3.87
N ILE A 170 -11.66 3.32 -3.01
CA ILE A 170 -11.79 3.64 -1.59
C ILE A 170 -12.34 5.06 -1.39
N THR A 171 -11.84 6.04 -2.14
CA THR A 171 -12.30 7.43 -2.06
C THR A 171 -13.77 7.55 -2.46
N ILE A 172 -14.21 6.85 -3.51
CA ILE A 172 -15.62 6.81 -3.91
C ILE A 172 -16.50 6.25 -2.78
N ILE A 173 -16.09 5.17 -2.14
CA ILE A 173 -16.82 4.58 -1.00
C ILE A 173 -16.90 5.56 0.16
N LEU A 174 -15.82 6.27 0.46
CA LEU A 174 -15.79 7.30 1.50
C LEU A 174 -16.71 8.48 1.17
N LEU A 175 -16.78 8.90 -0.10
CA LEU A 175 -17.70 9.95 -0.54
C LEU A 175 -19.16 9.56 -0.37
N PHE A 176 -19.53 8.29 -0.65
CA PHE A 176 -20.88 7.79 -0.40
C PHE A 176 -21.22 7.72 1.09
N ARG A 177 -20.24 7.45 1.96
CA ARG A 177 -20.43 7.46 3.42
C ARG A 177 -20.59 8.88 3.98
N SER A 178 -19.92 9.87 3.38
CA SER A 178 -19.92 11.26 3.87
C SER A 178 -21.17 12.05 3.47
N LYS A 179 -22.01 11.50 2.60
CA LYS A 179 -23.36 12.01 2.31
C LYS A 179 -24.37 11.36 3.24
#